data_AF-A0A4D7QRP3-F1
#
_entry.id   AF-A0A4D7QRP3-F1
#
_cell.length_a   1.000
_cell.length_b   1.000
_cell.length_c   1.000
_cell.angle_alpha   90.00
_cell.angle_beta   90.00
_cell.angle_gamma   90.00
#
_symmetry.space_group_name_H-M   'P 1'
#
loop_
_entity.id
_entity.type
_entity.pdbx_description
1 polymer ?
#
loop_
_entity_poly.entity_id
_entity_poly.type
_entity_poly.pdbx_seq_one_letter_code
_entity_poly.pdbx_strand_id
1 'polypeptide(L)'
;MRDAKLKLDIILLDLRTADDHDEQEAIGRDQLASLLFHHAPAILETVLKRARSDNRLRRALSASRYYCGLPASTCSRIDELLHAPFPAAGSHGKSGKGRQHRR
;
A
#
# COMPACT_ATOMS: atom_id res chain seq x y z
N MET A 1 -11.62 -18.09 0.73
CA MET A 1 -10.37 -17.71 1.45
C MET A 1 -9.11 -18.08 0.66
N ARG A 2 -8.89 -19.34 0.24
CA ARG A 2 -7.69 -19.72 -0.56
C ARG A 2 -7.56 -18.94 -1.88
N ASP A 3 -8.66 -18.76 -2.59
CA ASP A 3 -8.68 -18.05 -3.89
C ASP A 3 -8.23 -16.59 -3.80
N ALA A 4 -8.79 -15.82 -2.85
CA ALA A 4 -8.44 -14.41 -2.64
C ALA A 4 -6.98 -14.21 -2.23
N LYS A 5 -6.42 -15.15 -1.45
CA LYS A 5 -5.01 -15.12 -1.06
C LYS A 5 -4.09 -15.38 -2.26
N LEU A 6 -4.43 -16.37 -3.10
CA LEU A 6 -3.68 -16.67 -4.31
C LEU A 6 -3.67 -15.47 -5.26
N LYS A 7 -4.84 -14.85 -5.49
CA LYS A 7 -4.95 -13.63 -6.31
C LYS A 7 -4.13 -12.47 -5.75
N LEU A 8 -4.13 -12.28 -4.43
CA LEU A 8 -3.27 -11.28 -3.80
C LEU A 8 -1.78 -11.57 -4.04
N ASP A 9 -1.35 -12.82 -3.90
CA ASP A 9 0.05 -13.18 -4.12
C ASP A 9 0.46 -12.99 -5.60
N ILE A 10 -0.45 -13.21 -6.57
CA ILE A 10 -0.22 -12.90 -7.99
C ILE A 10 -0.08 -11.38 -8.21
N ILE A 11 -1.01 -10.57 -7.69
CA ILE A 11 -0.94 -9.11 -7.80
C ILE A 11 0.38 -8.56 -7.24
N LEU A 12 0.86 -9.13 -6.14
CA LEU A 12 2.14 -8.70 -5.54
C LEU A 12 3.34 -9.12 -6.38
N LEU A 13 3.26 -10.24 -7.11
CA LEU A 13 4.27 -10.62 -8.08
C LEU A 13 4.28 -9.63 -9.24
N ASP A 14 3.11 -9.31 -9.81
CA ASP A 14 2.96 -8.34 -10.90
C ASP A 14 3.51 -6.96 -10.49
N LEU A 15 3.19 -6.48 -9.28
CA LEU A 15 3.74 -5.22 -8.75
C LEU A 15 5.26 -5.27 -8.57
N ARG A 16 5.83 -6.44 -8.30
CA ARG A 16 7.28 -6.63 -8.19
C ARG A 16 7.96 -6.64 -9.55
N THR A 17 7.30 -7.12 -10.59
CA THR A 17 7.81 -7.12 -11.96
C THR A 17 7.51 -5.84 -12.72
N ALA A 18 6.58 -5.01 -12.22
CA ALA A 18 6.24 -3.75 -12.86
C ALA A 18 7.45 -2.81 -12.98
N ASP A 19 7.70 -2.34 -14.20
CA ASP A 19 8.89 -1.58 -14.56
C ASP A 19 8.77 -0.10 -14.16
N ASP A 20 7.55 0.45 -14.24
CA ASP A 20 7.28 1.87 -14.01
C ASP A 20 6.08 2.13 -13.08
N HIS A 21 5.79 3.41 -12.89
CA HIS A 21 4.71 3.85 -12.00
C HIS A 21 3.32 3.65 -12.64
N ASP A 22 3.20 3.82 -13.94
CA ASP A 22 1.92 3.72 -14.65
C ASP A 22 1.42 2.27 -14.63
N GLU A 23 2.33 1.30 -14.78
CA GLU A 23 2.02 -0.12 -14.64
C GLU A 23 1.56 -0.49 -13.21
N GLN A 24 2.21 0.07 -12.18
CA GLN A 24 1.78 -0.10 -10.79
C GLN A 24 0.37 0.45 -10.55
N GLU A 25 0.05 1.60 -11.15
CA GLU A 25 -1.29 2.19 -11.06
C GLU A 25 -2.34 1.38 -11.82
N ALA A 26 -2.01 0.86 -13.00
CA ALA A 26 -2.89 -0.01 -13.78
C ALA A 26 -3.23 -1.29 -13.02
N ILE A 27 -2.22 -1.97 -12.45
CA ILE A 27 -2.43 -3.14 -11.57
C ILE A 27 -3.33 -2.76 -10.38
N GLY A 28 -3.12 -1.58 -9.80
CA GLY A 28 -3.94 -1.03 -8.73
C GLY A 28 -5.42 -0.86 -9.11
N ARG A 29 -5.69 -0.22 -10.26
CA ARG A 29 -7.04 0.08 -10.74
C ARG A 29 -7.80 -1.15 -11.20
N ASP A 30 -7.13 -2.08 -11.88
CA ASP A 30 -7.82 -3.17 -12.57
C ASP A 30 -7.86 -4.42 -11.69
N GLN A 31 -6.74 -4.81 -11.12
CA GLN A 31 -6.63 -6.06 -10.37
C GLN A 31 -6.91 -5.87 -8.88
N LEU A 32 -6.22 -4.91 -8.24
CA LEU A 32 -6.31 -4.72 -6.80
C LEU A 32 -7.68 -4.17 -6.38
N ALA A 33 -8.24 -3.22 -7.13
CA ALA A 33 -9.58 -2.70 -6.86
C ALA A 33 -10.66 -3.79 -6.99
N SER A 34 -10.58 -4.62 -8.03
CA SER A 34 -11.49 -5.76 -8.22
C SER A 34 -11.38 -6.77 -7.06
N LEU A 35 -10.15 -7.11 -6.67
CA LEU A 35 -9.90 -7.99 -5.53
C LEU A 35 -10.51 -7.44 -4.24
N LEU A 36 -10.29 -6.15 -3.95
CA LEU A 36 -10.83 -5.47 -2.79
C LEU A 36 -12.36 -5.38 -2.84
N PHE A 37 -12.94 -5.10 -4.01
CA PHE A 37 -14.39 -5.06 -4.19
C PHE A 37 -15.07 -6.39 -3.85
N HIS A 38 -14.50 -7.51 -4.30
CA HIS A 38 -15.11 -8.83 -4.10
C HIS A 38 -14.77 -9.49 -2.76
N HIS A 39 -13.63 -9.14 -2.15
CA HIS A 39 -13.09 -9.86 -1.01
C HIS A 39 -12.81 -9.00 0.23
N ALA A 40 -13.07 -7.69 0.19
CA ALA A 40 -13.18 -6.92 1.42
C ALA A 40 -14.39 -7.43 2.24
N PRO A 41 -14.26 -7.57 3.58
CA PRO A 41 -13.13 -7.13 4.42
C PRO A 41 -12.01 -8.16 4.62
N ALA A 42 -12.19 -9.41 4.18
CA ALA A 42 -11.34 -10.54 4.56
C ALA A 42 -9.83 -10.37 4.28
N ILE A 43 -9.48 -9.65 3.21
CA ILE A 43 -8.08 -9.44 2.79
C ILE A 43 -7.54 -8.05 3.12
N LEU A 44 -8.40 -7.11 3.50
CA LEU A 44 -8.05 -5.69 3.60
C LEU A 44 -6.93 -5.47 4.63
N GLU A 45 -7.03 -6.10 5.79
CA GLU A 45 -5.98 -6.06 6.83
C GLU A 45 -4.62 -6.54 6.31
N THR A 46 -4.61 -7.62 5.54
CA THR A 46 -3.38 -8.20 5.00
C THR A 46 -2.74 -7.25 3.98
N VAL A 47 -3.56 -6.69 3.10
CA VAL A 47 -3.12 -5.71 2.08
C VAL A 47 -2.54 -4.47 2.77
N LEU A 48 -3.26 -3.87 3.72
CA LEU A 48 -2.82 -2.66 4.43
C LEU A 48 -1.52 -2.90 5.22
N LYS A 49 -1.38 -4.06 5.88
CA LYS A 49 -0.15 -4.41 6.62
C LYS A 49 1.07 -4.50 5.69
N ARG A 50 0.93 -5.13 4.53
CA ARG A 50 2.03 -5.23 3.54
C ARG A 50 2.38 -3.85 2.95
N ALA A 51 1.38 -3.03 2.67
CA ALA A 51 1.57 -1.72 2.06
C ALA A 51 2.27 -0.69 2.98
N ARG A 52 2.36 -0.97 4.28
CA ARG A 52 3.17 -0.15 5.21
C ARG A 52 4.66 -0.19 4.90
N SER A 53 5.15 -1.29 4.32
CA SER A 53 6.57 -1.50 3.99
C SER A 53 6.83 -1.62 2.49
N ASP A 54 5.78 -1.58 1.67
CA ASP A 54 5.87 -1.75 0.21
C ASP A 54 5.29 -0.52 -0.49
N ASN A 55 6.18 0.32 -1.03
CA ASN A 55 5.78 1.56 -1.68
C ASN A 55 5.07 1.31 -3.02
N ARG A 56 5.36 0.20 -3.71
CA ARG A 56 4.69 -0.15 -4.98
C ARG A 56 3.24 -0.53 -4.72
N LEU A 57 3.01 -1.39 -3.73
CA LEU A 57 1.66 -1.73 -3.29
C LEU A 57 0.91 -0.51 -2.76
N ARG A 58 1.60 0.40 -2.07
CA ARG A 58 0.99 1.64 -1.57
C ARG A 58 0.54 2.57 -2.70
N ARG A 59 1.28 2.64 -3.79
CA ARG A 59 0.87 3.37 -5.01
C ARG A 59 -0.30 2.70 -5.71
N ALA A 60 -0.23 1.38 -5.89
CA ALA A 60 -1.35 0.60 -6.44
C ALA A 60 -2.63 0.79 -5.62
N LEU A 61 -2.52 0.87 -4.29
CA LEU A 61 -3.63 1.18 -3.40
C LEU A 61 -4.19 2.60 -3.63
N SER A 62 -3.32 3.59 -3.79
CA SER A 62 -3.73 4.96 -4.15
C SER A 62 -4.53 4.99 -5.44
N ALA A 63 -4.12 4.23 -6.45
CA ALA A 63 -4.85 4.12 -7.71
C ALA A 63 -6.19 3.36 -7.53
N SER A 64 -6.19 2.27 -6.75
CA SER A 64 -7.40 1.47 -6.47
C SER A 64 -8.48 2.27 -5.72
N ARG A 65 -8.09 3.25 -4.89
CA ARG A 65 -8.99 4.10 -4.11
C ARG A 65 -10.03 4.83 -4.98
N TYR A 66 -9.65 5.21 -6.20
CA TYR A 66 -10.52 5.95 -7.11
C TYR A 66 -11.53 5.06 -7.85
N TYR A 67 -11.51 3.75 -7.61
CA TYR A 67 -12.52 2.85 -8.13
C TYR A 67 -13.87 3.08 -7.44
N CYS A 68 -14.86 3.58 -8.20
CA CYS A 68 -16.18 3.97 -7.70
C CYS A 68 -16.96 2.85 -6.99
N GLY A 69 -16.58 1.58 -7.16
CA GLY A 69 -17.26 0.45 -6.53
C GLY A 69 -16.80 0.12 -5.11
N LEU A 70 -15.68 0.69 -4.62
CA LEU A 70 -15.17 0.32 -3.30
C LEU A 70 -16.08 0.85 -2.17
N PRO A 71 -16.36 0.04 -1.12
CA PRO A 71 -17.09 0.52 0.04
C PRO A 71 -16.36 1.69 0.71
N ALA A 72 -17.09 2.71 1.16
CA ALA A 72 -16.52 3.89 1.81
C ALA A 72 -15.64 3.56 3.03
N SER A 73 -15.98 2.51 3.78
CA SER A 73 -15.17 1.99 4.88
C SER A 73 -13.83 1.43 4.43
N THR A 74 -13.76 0.83 3.23
CA THR A 74 -12.50 0.36 2.64
C THR A 74 -11.64 1.55 2.22
N CYS A 75 -12.23 2.55 1.53
CA CYS A 75 -11.53 3.75 1.11
C CYS A 75 -10.95 4.52 2.31
N SER A 76 -11.72 4.69 3.39
CA SER A 76 -11.26 5.38 4.60
C SER A 76 -10.01 4.75 5.20
N ARG A 77 -9.94 3.41 5.21
CA ARG A 77 -8.78 2.68 5.73
C ARG A 77 -7.56 2.74 4.81
N ILE A 78 -7.79 2.80 3.50
CA ILE A 78 -6.73 3.07 2.53
C ILE A 78 -6.19 4.48 2.78
N ASP A 79 -7.06 5.46 3.03
CA ASP A 79 -6.67 6.85 3.28
C ASP A 79 -5.83 7.00 4.55
N GLU A 80 -6.21 6.34 5.64
CA GLU A 80 -5.41 6.29 6.87
C GLU A 80 -3.99 5.78 6.61
N LEU A 81 -3.85 4.73 5.81
CA LEU A 81 -2.55 4.19 5.41
C LEU A 81 -1.79 5.21 4.53
N LEU A 82 -2.44 5.80 3.54
CA LEU A 82 -1.82 6.72 2.58
C LEU A 82 -1.37 8.04 3.22
N HIS A 83 -2.02 8.49 4.29
CA HIS A 83 -1.59 9.65 5.06
C HIS A 83 -0.47 9.34 6.07
N ALA A 84 -0.33 8.08 6.51
CA ALA A 84 0.73 7.71 7.45
C ALA A 84 2.12 7.82 6.79
N PRO A 85 3.15 8.40 7.42
CA PRO A 85 4.47 8.52 6.80
C PRO A 85 5.00 7.15 6.36
N PHE A 86 5.53 7.05 5.13
CA PHE A 86 6.21 5.84 4.70
C PHE A 86 7.52 5.70 5.51
N PRO A 87 7.85 4.50 6.04
CA PRO A 87 9.07 4.33 6.81
C PRO A 87 10.27 4.77 5.97
N ALA A 88 10.99 5.79 6.45
CA ALA A 88 12.21 6.24 5.80
C ALA A 88 13.17 5.05 5.69
N ALA A 89 13.64 4.75 4.49
CA ALA A 89 14.68 3.76 4.28
C ALA A 89 15.94 4.23 5.02
N GLY A 90 16.16 3.71 6.23
CA GLY A 90 17.34 4.03 7.04
C GLY A 90 17.06 4.89 8.27
N SER A 91 16.50 4.30 9.31
CA SER A 91 16.94 4.62 10.68
C SER A 91 18.35 4.05 10.90
N HIS A 92 19.33 4.60 10.19
CA HIS A 92 20.75 4.56 10.53
C HIS A 92 21.33 5.98 10.55
N GLY A 93 20.49 6.98 10.84
CA GLY A 93 20.95 8.24 11.39
C GLY A 93 20.95 8.11 12.91
N LYS A 94 22.04 7.60 13.49
CA LYS A 94 22.32 7.80 14.92
C LYS A 94 22.30 9.31 15.12
N SER A 95 21.22 9.79 15.72
CA SER A 95 21.00 11.16 16.16
C SER A 95 22.28 11.75 16.70
N GLY A 96 22.80 12.78 16.01
CA GLY A 96 23.88 13.63 16.49
C GLY A 96 23.53 14.10 17.90
N LYS A 97 24.33 13.63 18.86
CA LYS A 97 24.19 13.98 20.26
C LYS A 97 24.58 15.45 20.42
N GLY A 98 23.60 16.27 20.79
CA GLY A 98 23.82 17.34 21.76
C GLY A 98 24.43 18.64 21.24
N ARG A 99 23.53 19.54 20.85
CA ARG A 99 23.53 20.97 21.21
C ARG A 99 24.28 21.27 22.53
N GLN A 100 25.21 22.22 22.52
CA GLN A 100 25.24 23.33 23.49
C GLN A 100 26.20 24.45 23.07
N HIS A 101 25.62 25.50 22.49
CA HIS A 101 26.09 26.87 22.68
C HIS A 101 25.94 27.23 24.17
N ARG A 102 27.01 27.69 24.81
CA ARG A 102 26.99 28.87 25.70
C ARG A 102 28.41 29.19 26.19
N ARG A 103 28.87 30.37 25.74
CA ARG A 103 29.78 31.35 26.36
C ARG A 103 31.11 30.87 26.93
#